data_AF-A0A7W5A637-F1
#
_entry.id   AF-A0A7W5A637-F1
#
_cell.length_a   1.000
_cell.length_b   1.000
_cell.length_c   1.000
_cell.angle_alpha   90.00
_cell.angle_beta   90.00
_cell.angle_gamma   90.00
#
_symmetry.space_group_name_H-M   'P 1'
#
loop_
_entity.id
_entity.type
_entity.pdbx_description
1 polymer ?
#
loop_
_entity_poly.entity_id
_entity_poly.type
_entity_poly.pdbx_seq_one_letter_code
_entity_poly.pdbx_strand_id
1 'polypeptide(L)'
;MGMGGFAWVGTVLACVVTLLWSVPASAAVDGVLRLSGPGTVVDERSSTITITLRTPGGRAVPGSRVKLYTKTAGADGYALYTAVTTDAEGRARVSVRPRYDTIWRASSSAVVGVNAAWSNYYRLDNVPPVAPVRLPSAAPKPRRNPPAQPRATGSGANGVVTSIPDGVWRSMVGVSWHSGCPVGRASLRLLRINYWDYSGYRRRGEIIAHRDSVGRMKNALTAMYAGRYPIRRMYRVDRFGYSKTLRGGNDYASMDADNTSAFNCRNVVGRPGVRSPHSYGRSLDVNPWENPYRSRDGYVPNRWWPSRSHPRVAWRSTSHGVVRAMRNNGMRWTYGSGDLHHFDAPVSGRVAAREIMPCGADAVSCH
;
A
#
# COMPACT_ATOMS: atom_id res chain seq x y z
N MET A 1 90.14 -16.55 -83.05
CA MET A 1 88.86 -15.91 -83.43
C MET A 1 87.78 -16.52 -82.55
N GLY A 2 86.94 -15.85 -81.79
CA GLY A 2 86.68 -14.44 -81.56
C GLY A 2 85.83 -14.34 -80.28
N MET A 3 85.65 -13.11 -79.84
CA MET A 3 85.10 -12.63 -78.56
C MET A 3 83.68 -13.11 -78.19
N GLY A 4 83.36 -13.00 -76.89
CA GLY A 4 81.98 -12.94 -76.39
C GLY A 4 81.91 -12.97 -74.87
N GLY A 5 81.84 -11.79 -74.22
CA GLY A 5 81.72 -11.66 -72.77
C GLY A 5 80.30 -11.89 -72.25
N PHE A 6 80.18 -12.22 -70.96
CA PHE A 6 78.92 -12.15 -70.21
C PHE A 6 79.19 -11.64 -68.79
N ALA A 7 78.49 -10.57 -68.44
CA ALA A 7 78.52 -9.91 -67.13
C ALA A 7 77.60 -10.65 -66.14
N TRP A 8 78.05 -10.80 -64.89
CA TRP A 8 77.21 -11.25 -63.78
C TRP A 8 76.80 -10.04 -62.92
N VAL A 9 75.49 -9.80 -62.87
CA VAL A 9 74.83 -8.78 -62.05
C VAL A 9 74.57 -9.38 -60.67
N GLY A 10 75.18 -8.81 -59.63
CA GLY A 10 74.89 -9.15 -58.23
C GLY A 10 73.58 -8.51 -57.78
N THR A 11 72.57 -9.32 -57.43
CA THR A 11 71.31 -8.87 -56.85
C THR A 11 71.48 -8.63 -55.35
N VAL A 12 71.41 -7.36 -54.92
CA VAL A 12 71.31 -7.00 -53.50
C VAL A 12 69.84 -7.07 -53.09
N LEU A 13 69.49 -8.04 -52.25
CA LEU A 13 68.17 -8.16 -51.64
C LEU A 13 68.02 -7.07 -50.56
N ALA A 14 67.27 -6.01 -50.83
CA ALA A 14 66.90 -5.03 -49.83
C ALA A 14 65.75 -5.56 -48.97
N CYS A 15 66.06 -6.00 -47.74
CA CYS A 15 65.05 -6.24 -46.71
C CYS A 15 64.37 -4.92 -46.33
N VAL A 16 63.15 -4.69 -46.85
CA VAL A 16 62.27 -3.63 -46.36
C VAL A 16 61.70 -4.09 -45.02
N VAL A 17 62.33 -3.64 -43.92
CA VAL A 17 61.74 -3.75 -42.58
C VAL A 17 60.64 -2.69 -42.48
N THR A 18 59.40 -3.09 -42.72
CA THR A 18 58.23 -2.29 -42.36
C THR A 18 58.18 -2.16 -40.83
N LEU A 19 58.68 -1.04 -40.31
CA LEU A 19 58.45 -0.62 -38.93
C LEU A 19 56.94 -0.36 -38.78
N LEU A 20 56.21 -1.35 -38.29
CA LEU A 20 54.87 -1.16 -37.77
C LEU A 20 54.99 -0.33 -36.49
N TRP A 21 54.78 0.98 -36.61
CA TRP A 21 54.56 1.83 -35.44
C TRP A 21 53.26 1.39 -34.79
N SER A 22 53.37 0.53 -33.77
CA SER A 22 52.27 0.23 -32.87
C SER A 22 51.84 1.53 -32.20
N VAL A 23 50.76 2.14 -32.71
CA VAL A 23 50.09 3.25 -32.04
C VAL A 23 49.76 2.76 -30.63
N PRO A 24 50.30 3.37 -29.56
CA PRO A 24 50.00 2.93 -28.22
C PRO A 24 48.48 3.00 -28.05
N ALA A 25 47.87 1.86 -27.72
CA ALA A 25 46.45 1.82 -27.39
C ALA A 25 46.23 2.86 -26.30
N SER A 26 45.45 3.90 -26.61
CA SER A 26 45.19 4.97 -25.64
C SER A 26 44.62 4.33 -24.38
N ALA A 27 45.25 4.58 -23.23
CA ALA A 27 44.81 4.03 -21.97
C ALA A 27 43.33 4.38 -21.74
N ALA A 28 42.54 3.39 -21.32
CA ALA A 28 41.13 3.60 -21.07
C ALA A 28 40.94 4.64 -19.96
N VAL A 29 40.03 5.59 -20.17
CA VAL A 29 39.70 6.63 -19.18
C VAL A 29 38.52 6.21 -18.31
N ASP A 30 38.43 6.73 -17.10
CA ASP A 30 37.29 6.44 -16.22
C ASP A 30 36.01 7.10 -16.72
N GLY A 31 34.93 6.33 -16.81
CA GLY A 31 33.61 6.86 -17.13
C GLY A 31 33.03 7.70 -15.98
N VAL A 32 32.41 8.82 -16.31
CA VAL A 32 31.61 9.64 -15.38
C VAL A 32 30.14 9.27 -15.57
N LEU A 33 29.66 8.34 -14.75
CA LEU A 33 28.26 7.91 -14.73
C LEU A 33 27.47 8.76 -13.72
N ARG A 34 26.35 9.35 -14.13
CA ARG A 34 25.47 10.13 -13.24
C ARG A 34 24.01 9.73 -13.37
N LEU A 35 23.30 9.81 -12.25
CA LEU A 35 21.85 9.71 -12.16
C LEU A 35 21.28 11.08 -11.80
N SER A 36 20.23 11.50 -12.52
CA SER A 36 19.48 12.72 -12.25
C SER A 36 17.99 12.55 -12.52
N GLY A 37 17.18 13.45 -11.97
CA GLY A 37 15.73 13.45 -12.08
C GLY A 37 15.10 14.28 -10.96
N PRO A 38 13.76 14.34 -10.88
CA PRO A 38 13.06 14.99 -9.77
C PRO A 38 13.44 14.40 -8.41
N GLY A 39 13.53 15.20 -7.34
CA GLY A 39 13.79 14.66 -5.99
C GLY A 39 12.60 13.92 -5.37
N THR A 40 11.39 14.16 -5.89
CA THR A 40 10.14 13.60 -5.38
C THR A 40 9.29 13.00 -6.49
N VAL A 41 8.43 12.04 -6.13
CA VAL A 41 7.39 11.49 -7.01
C VAL A 41 6.11 11.27 -6.22
N VAL A 42 5.00 11.72 -6.79
CA VAL A 42 3.67 11.44 -6.21
C VAL A 42 3.39 9.94 -6.29
N ASP A 43 2.94 9.32 -5.20
CA ASP A 43 2.65 7.88 -5.17
C ASP A 43 1.72 7.50 -6.32
N GLU A 44 2.04 6.36 -6.93
CA GLU A 44 1.34 5.86 -8.12
C GLU A 44 1.47 6.75 -9.36
N ARG A 45 2.39 7.71 -9.39
CA ARG A 45 2.87 8.35 -10.62
C ARG A 45 4.24 7.82 -10.99
N SER A 46 4.55 7.91 -12.28
CA SER A 46 5.89 7.59 -12.75
C SER A 46 6.79 8.81 -12.63
N SER A 47 8.06 8.58 -12.33
CA SER A 47 9.16 9.54 -12.47
C SER A 47 10.17 8.99 -13.47
N THR A 48 10.97 9.87 -14.07
CA THR A 48 12.00 9.48 -15.02
C THR A 48 13.37 9.72 -14.39
N ILE A 49 14.15 8.65 -14.28
CA ILE A 49 15.57 8.72 -13.93
C ILE A 49 16.35 8.82 -15.23
N THR A 50 17.12 9.90 -15.35
CA THR A 50 18.06 10.11 -16.45
C THR A 50 19.43 9.63 -16.03
N ILE A 51 20.01 8.76 -16.86
CA ILE A 51 21.36 8.23 -16.76
C ILE A 51 22.20 8.97 -17.78
N THR A 52 23.37 9.46 -17.39
CA THR A 52 24.37 10.01 -18.32
C THR A 52 25.72 9.34 -18.09
N LEU A 53 26.37 8.91 -19.17
CA LEU A 53 27.74 8.40 -19.16
C LEU A 53 28.59 9.24 -20.10
N ARG A 54 29.62 9.86 -19.54
CA ARG A 54 30.58 10.69 -20.28
C ARG A 54 32.01 10.32 -19.94
N THR A 55 32.96 10.67 -20.79
CA THR A 55 34.37 10.72 -20.36
C THR A 55 34.59 11.88 -19.40
N PRO A 56 35.74 11.96 -18.69
CA PRO A 56 36.04 13.10 -17.81
C PRO A 56 36.05 14.44 -18.57
N GLY A 57 36.45 14.43 -19.85
CA GLY A 57 36.38 15.57 -20.77
C GLY A 57 34.99 15.85 -21.36
N GLY A 58 33.93 15.18 -20.87
CA GLY A 58 32.55 15.48 -21.23
C GLY A 58 32.03 14.84 -22.52
N ARG A 59 32.85 14.04 -23.24
CA ARG A 59 32.42 13.34 -24.46
C ARG A 59 31.39 12.26 -24.14
N ALA A 60 30.35 12.14 -24.97
CA ALA A 60 29.33 11.10 -24.85
C ALA A 60 29.93 9.69 -25.01
N VAL A 61 29.40 8.73 -24.26
CA VAL A 61 29.79 7.31 -24.35
C VAL A 61 28.57 6.48 -24.75
N PRO A 62 28.35 6.26 -26.06
CA PRO A 62 27.23 5.49 -26.57
C PRO A 62 27.44 3.98 -26.42
N GLY A 63 26.36 3.20 -26.46
CA GLY A 63 26.42 1.74 -26.54
C GLY A 63 26.85 1.02 -25.26
N SER A 64 27.12 1.73 -24.16
CA SER A 64 27.46 1.09 -22.87
C SER A 64 26.20 0.53 -22.21
N ARG A 65 26.26 -0.75 -21.80
CA ARG A 65 25.21 -1.37 -20.99
C ARG A 65 25.32 -0.89 -19.55
N VAL A 66 24.28 -0.23 -19.06
CA VAL A 66 24.15 0.29 -17.70
C VAL A 66 23.12 -0.52 -16.92
N LYS A 67 23.51 -1.06 -15.76
CA LYS A 67 22.61 -1.69 -14.79
C LYS A 67 22.16 -0.64 -13.77
N LEU A 68 20.86 -0.49 -13.57
CA LEU A 68 20.26 0.40 -12.57
C LEU A 68 19.75 -0.44 -11.40
N TYR A 69 20.12 -0.05 -10.19
CA TYR A 69 19.76 -0.71 -8.95
C TYR A 69 18.91 0.21 -8.08
N THR A 70 18.04 -0.38 -7.26
CA THR A 70 17.17 0.32 -6.32
C THR A 70 17.27 -0.29 -4.93
N LYS A 71 17.15 0.55 -3.91
CA LYS A 71 17.05 0.17 -2.50
C LYS A 71 15.88 0.94 -1.90
N THR A 72 14.88 0.23 -1.39
CA THR A 72 13.80 0.84 -0.59
C THR A 72 14.30 1.12 0.82
N ALA A 73 13.76 2.14 1.47
CA ALA A 73 14.02 2.40 2.89
C ALA A 73 13.76 1.14 3.74
N GLY A 74 14.75 0.75 4.57
CA GLY A 74 14.69 -0.44 5.42
C GLY A 74 15.11 -1.77 4.79
N ALA A 75 15.48 -1.81 3.50
CA ALA A 75 16.07 -3.01 2.90
C ALA A 75 17.57 -3.15 3.24
N ASP A 76 18.10 -4.37 3.26
CA ASP A 76 19.52 -4.62 3.58
C ASP A 76 20.46 -4.25 2.42
N GLY A 77 19.99 -4.31 1.17
CA GLY A 77 20.83 -4.12 -0.01
C GLY A 77 20.11 -3.50 -1.21
N TYR A 78 20.87 -3.30 -2.28
CA TYR A 78 20.36 -2.88 -3.59
C TYR A 78 19.92 -4.09 -4.40
N ALA A 79 18.73 -4.00 -5.01
CA ALA A 79 18.24 -4.97 -6.00
C ALA A 79 18.43 -4.41 -7.41
N LEU A 80 18.77 -5.27 -8.37
CA LEU A 80 18.79 -4.89 -9.78
C LEU A 80 17.35 -4.55 -10.22
N TYR A 81 17.15 -3.34 -10.72
CA TYR A 81 15.86 -2.89 -11.24
C TYR A 81 15.73 -3.17 -12.74
N THR A 82 16.73 -2.74 -13.51
CA THR A 82 16.77 -2.96 -14.97
C THR A 82 18.18 -2.78 -15.52
N ALA A 83 18.37 -3.11 -16.79
CA ALA A 83 19.56 -2.73 -17.56
C ALA A 83 19.12 -2.02 -18.85
N VAL A 84 19.82 -0.95 -19.21
CA VAL A 84 19.60 -0.14 -20.41
C VAL A 84 20.91 0.12 -21.12
N THR A 85 20.85 0.55 -22.37
CA THR A 85 22.05 0.94 -23.15
C THR A 85 22.03 2.44 -23.38
N THR A 86 23.19 3.09 -23.32
CA THR A 86 23.31 4.52 -23.63
C THR A 86 23.11 4.80 -25.12
N ASP A 87 22.36 5.86 -25.44
CA ASP A 87 22.15 6.37 -26.79
C ASP A 87 23.38 7.12 -27.33
N ALA A 88 23.27 7.70 -28.53
CA ALA A 88 24.34 8.45 -29.21
C ALA A 88 24.88 9.61 -28.34
N GLU A 89 24.03 10.21 -27.50
CA GLU A 89 24.38 11.29 -26.58
C GLU A 89 24.94 10.80 -25.23
N GLY A 90 25.13 9.49 -25.08
CA GLY A 90 25.60 8.87 -23.85
C GLY A 90 24.54 8.88 -22.75
N ARG A 91 23.26 8.88 -23.11
CA ARG A 91 22.14 8.98 -22.17
C ARG A 91 21.28 7.72 -22.19
N ALA A 92 20.61 7.46 -21.08
CA ALA A 92 19.48 6.53 -21.03
C ALA A 92 18.42 7.08 -20.09
N ARG A 93 17.15 6.73 -20.32
CA ARG A 93 16.03 7.17 -19.47
C ARG A 93 15.25 5.96 -18.99
N VAL A 94 15.02 5.87 -17.68
CA VAL A 94 14.25 4.79 -17.06
C VAL A 94 13.04 5.39 -16.37
N SER A 95 11.85 4.93 -16.75
CA SER A 95 10.62 5.27 -16.04
C SER A 95 10.48 4.36 -14.81
N VAL A 96 10.29 4.97 -13.65
CA VAL A 96 10.13 4.27 -12.36
C VAL A 96 8.84 4.70 -11.69
N ARG A 97 8.20 3.79 -10.95
CA ARG A 97 6.95 4.06 -10.21
C ARG A 97 7.05 3.50 -8.79
N PRO A 98 7.92 4.05 -7.94
CA PRO A 98 8.12 3.54 -6.59
C PRO A 98 6.88 3.78 -5.71
N ARG A 99 6.64 2.89 -4.76
CA ARG A 99 5.53 2.98 -3.77
C ARG A 99 5.98 3.46 -2.37
N TYR A 100 7.29 3.68 -2.24
CA TYR A 100 8.04 4.02 -1.03
C TYR A 100 9.25 4.85 -1.43
N ASP A 101 9.90 5.46 -0.45
CA ASP A 101 11.16 6.18 -0.67
C ASP A 101 12.24 5.20 -1.17
N THR A 102 12.98 5.65 -2.17
CA THR A 102 13.97 4.82 -2.87
C THR A 102 15.30 5.53 -3.03
N ILE A 103 16.37 4.75 -2.93
CA ILE A 103 17.73 5.17 -3.27
C ILE A 103 18.17 4.36 -4.49
N TRP A 104 18.77 5.04 -5.46
CA TRP A 104 19.17 4.48 -6.74
C TRP A 104 20.67 4.62 -6.95
N ARG A 105 21.25 3.64 -7.63
CA ARG A 105 22.63 3.65 -8.10
C ARG A 105 22.72 2.89 -9.41
N ALA A 106 23.69 3.22 -10.26
CA ALA A 106 23.92 2.52 -11.51
C ALA A 106 25.39 2.11 -11.67
N SER A 107 25.61 1.07 -12.47
CA SER A 107 26.95 0.64 -12.91
C SER A 107 26.97 0.50 -14.44
N SER A 108 27.97 1.06 -15.11
CA SER A 108 28.20 0.85 -16.55
C SER A 108 29.13 -0.32 -16.81
N SER A 109 28.99 -0.95 -17.97
CA SER A 109 29.99 -1.88 -18.50
C SER A 109 31.09 -1.08 -19.20
N ALA A 110 32.32 -1.59 -19.16
CA ALA A 110 33.42 -1.01 -19.92
C ALA A 110 33.12 -1.07 -21.44
N VAL A 111 33.54 -0.04 -22.16
CA VAL A 111 33.50 0.02 -23.63
C VAL A 111 34.88 0.46 -24.13
N VAL A 112 35.13 0.40 -25.43
CA VAL A 112 36.43 0.76 -26.01
C VAL A 112 36.84 2.17 -25.54
N GLY A 113 37.99 2.24 -24.85
CA GLY A 113 38.56 3.48 -24.33
C GLY A 113 37.89 4.06 -23.07
N VAL A 114 36.89 3.39 -22.48
CA VAL A 114 36.22 3.87 -21.25
C VAL A 114 35.98 2.72 -20.26
N ASN A 115 36.53 2.85 -19.04
CA ASN A 115 36.36 1.88 -17.96
C ASN A 115 34.91 1.84 -17.43
N ALA A 116 34.56 0.73 -16.77
CA ALA A 116 33.31 0.63 -16.03
C ALA A 116 33.25 1.68 -14.90
N ALA A 117 32.06 2.20 -14.63
CA ALA A 117 31.86 3.28 -13.67
C ALA A 117 30.64 3.04 -12.79
N TRP A 118 30.67 3.59 -11.57
CA TRP A 118 29.52 3.66 -10.68
C TRP A 118 28.99 5.08 -10.59
N SER A 119 27.66 5.21 -10.49
CA SER A 119 27.02 6.51 -10.34
C SER A 119 27.08 7.04 -8.91
N ASN A 120 26.74 8.33 -8.78
CA ASN A 120 26.24 8.91 -7.54
C ASN A 120 25.00 8.16 -7.02
N TYR A 121 24.71 8.31 -5.73
CA TYR A 121 23.40 7.96 -5.18
C TYR A 121 22.36 8.99 -5.63
N TYR A 122 21.19 8.51 -6.00
CA TYR A 122 20.04 9.34 -6.34
C TYR A 122 18.85 8.94 -5.45
N ARG A 123 18.35 9.87 -4.65
CA ARG A 123 17.20 9.66 -3.77
C ARG A 123 15.93 10.14 -4.48
N LEU A 124 14.87 9.35 -4.35
CA LEU A 124 13.55 9.68 -4.87
C LEU A 124 12.52 9.44 -3.78
N ASP A 125 12.01 10.54 -3.23
CA ASP A 125 11.05 10.53 -2.14
C ASP A 125 9.64 10.32 -2.70
N ASN A 126 8.92 9.33 -2.17
CA ASN A 126 7.53 9.06 -2.49
C ASN A 126 6.66 9.98 -1.63
N VAL A 127 5.80 10.78 -2.26
CA VAL A 127 4.91 11.72 -1.56
C VAL A 127 3.44 11.36 -1.78
N PRO A 128 2.54 11.61 -0.79
CA PRO A 128 1.15 11.23 -0.93
C PRO A 128 0.43 12.03 -2.01
N PRO A 129 -0.50 11.43 -2.76
CA PRO A 129 -1.27 12.12 -3.80
C PRO A 129 -2.40 13.01 -3.24
N VAL A 130 -2.71 12.89 -1.96
CA VAL A 130 -3.68 13.73 -1.25
C VAL A 130 -3.00 14.34 -0.03
N ALA A 131 -3.33 15.59 0.29
CA ALA A 131 -2.80 16.24 1.49
C ALA A 131 -3.15 15.42 2.76
N PRO A 132 -2.15 15.14 3.63
CA PRO A 132 -2.37 14.49 4.92
C PRO A 132 -3.42 15.23 5.77
N VAL A 133 -4.11 14.48 6.63
CA VAL A 133 -5.02 15.05 7.62
C VAL A 133 -4.23 15.87 8.63
N ARG A 134 -4.60 17.14 8.79
CA ARG A 134 -4.04 18.03 9.82
C ARG A 134 -5.02 18.13 10.98
N LEU A 135 -4.63 17.60 12.13
CA LEU A 135 -5.43 17.69 13.36
C LEU A 135 -4.91 18.85 14.23
N PRO A 136 -5.74 19.45 15.09
CA PRO A 136 -5.28 20.42 16.08
C PRO A 136 -4.12 19.85 16.91
N SER A 137 -3.14 20.68 17.28
CA SER A 137 -1.98 20.26 18.09
C SER A 137 -2.37 19.63 19.42
N ALA A 138 -3.45 20.13 20.03
CA ALA A 138 -4.03 19.61 21.28
C ALA A 138 -4.86 18.32 21.11
N ALA A 139 -5.06 17.82 19.89
CA ALA A 139 -5.84 16.61 19.65
C ALA A 139 -5.08 15.38 20.19
N PRO A 140 -5.72 14.54 21.01
CA PRO A 140 -5.06 13.34 21.52
C PRO A 140 -4.85 12.33 20.39
N LYS A 141 -3.76 11.57 20.46
CA LYS A 141 -3.43 10.51 19.49
C LYS A 141 -4.04 9.17 19.93
N PRO A 142 -4.42 8.29 18.99
CA PRO A 142 -4.86 6.93 19.30
C PRO A 142 -3.85 6.20 20.22
N ARG A 143 -4.35 5.48 21.23
CA ARG A 143 -3.51 4.76 22.21
C ARG A 143 -2.80 3.54 21.62
N ARG A 144 -3.29 3.05 20.48
CA ARG A 144 -2.70 1.93 19.74
C ARG A 144 -2.35 2.35 18.32
N ASN A 145 -1.18 1.91 17.87
CA ASN A 145 -0.67 2.21 16.54
C ASN A 145 -0.22 0.91 15.85
N PRO A 146 -1.16 0.05 15.42
CA PRO A 146 -0.78 -1.11 14.62
C PRO A 146 -0.11 -0.66 13.31
N PRO A 147 0.67 -1.54 12.65
CA PRO A 147 1.37 -1.21 11.41
C PRO A 147 0.46 -0.60 10.35
N ALA A 148 1.03 0.16 9.42
CA ALA A 148 0.28 0.65 8.28
C ALA A 148 -0.16 -0.51 7.38
N GLN A 149 -1.38 -0.44 6.87
CA GLN A 149 -1.90 -1.46 5.96
C GLN A 149 -1.16 -1.41 4.61
N PRO A 150 -1.19 -2.50 3.81
CA PRO A 150 -0.59 -2.51 2.50
C PRO A 150 -1.08 -1.36 1.61
N ARG A 151 -0.21 -0.89 0.71
CA ARG A 151 -0.57 0.10 -0.32
C ARG A 151 -1.72 -0.43 -1.18
N ALA A 152 -2.54 0.49 -1.69
CA ALA A 152 -3.66 0.12 -2.55
C ALA A 152 -3.23 -0.58 -3.83
N THR A 153 -4.12 -1.44 -4.33
CA THR A 153 -4.00 -2.17 -5.59
C THR A 153 -5.12 -1.77 -6.54
N GLY A 154 -4.87 -1.80 -7.85
CA GLY A 154 -5.87 -1.41 -8.86
C GLY A 154 -6.34 0.05 -8.74
N SER A 155 -7.36 0.38 -9.53
CA SER A 155 -7.92 1.73 -9.65
C SER A 155 -9.02 1.99 -8.62
N GLY A 156 -9.18 3.26 -8.24
CA GLY A 156 -10.28 3.70 -7.38
C GLY A 156 -10.35 2.98 -6.02
N ALA A 157 -11.58 2.86 -5.49
CA ALA A 157 -11.84 2.15 -4.26
C ALA A 157 -11.60 0.63 -4.39
N ASN A 158 -11.65 0.05 -5.60
CA ASN A 158 -11.38 -1.38 -5.85
C ASN A 158 -11.99 -2.34 -4.80
N GLY A 159 -13.28 -2.17 -4.52
CA GLY A 159 -14.02 -2.94 -3.52
C GLY A 159 -14.37 -4.34 -4.02
N VAL A 160 -13.74 -5.36 -3.46
CA VAL A 160 -13.91 -6.78 -3.80
C VAL A 160 -14.56 -7.52 -2.65
N VAL A 161 -15.69 -8.16 -2.91
CA VAL A 161 -16.44 -8.96 -1.93
C VAL A 161 -16.23 -10.43 -2.24
N THR A 162 -15.89 -11.22 -1.22
CA THR A 162 -15.66 -12.67 -1.34
C THR A 162 -16.36 -13.42 -0.21
N SER A 163 -16.58 -14.73 -0.39
CA SER A 163 -16.79 -15.63 0.75
C SER A 163 -15.59 -15.54 1.71
N ILE A 164 -15.79 -15.92 2.98
CA ILE A 164 -14.70 -15.89 3.97
C ILE A 164 -13.67 -16.97 3.63
N PRO A 165 -12.40 -16.65 3.30
CA PRO A 165 -11.36 -17.65 3.07
C PRO A 165 -11.02 -18.43 4.35
N ASP A 166 -10.52 -19.67 4.25
CA ASP A 166 -10.28 -20.51 5.44
C ASP A 166 -9.30 -19.90 6.43
N GLY A 167 -8.20 -19.31 5.95
CA GLY A 167 -7.24 -18.63 6.83
C GLY A 167 -7.83 -17.43 7.58
N VAL A 168 -8.76 -16.72 6.95
CA VAL A 168 -9.50 -15.61 7.57
C VAL A 168 -10.50 -16.15 8.59
N TRP A 169 -11.23 -17.21 8.25
CA TRP A 169 -12.17 -17.85 9.16
C TRP A 169 -11.48 -18.37 10.42
N ARG A 170 -10.37 -19.11 10.26
CA ARG A 170 -9.57 -19.63 11.38
C ARG A 170 -9.11 -18.53 12.34
N SER A 171 -8.78 -17.33 11.84
CA SER A 171 -8.38 -16.22 12.72
C SER A 171 -9.56 -15.56 13.44
N MET A 172 -10.78 -15.70 12.93
CA MET A 172 -12.00 -15.15 13.54
C MET A 172 -12.56 -16.05 14.65
N VAL A 173 -12.50 -17.38 14.46
CA VAL A 173 -13.06 -18.36 15.40
C VAL A 173 -12.37 -18.25 16.76
N GLY A 174 -13.18 -18.14 17.83
CA GLY A 174 -12.71 -17.90 19.20
C GLY A 174 -12.37 -16.44 19.50
N VAL A 175 -12.47 -15.55 18.52
CA VAL A 175 -12.19 -14.12 18.68
C VAL A 175 -13.42 -13.29 18.33
N SER A 176 -13.62 -12.96 17.05
CA SER A 176 -14.74 -12.14 16.59
C SER A 176 -15.96 -12.98 16.21
N TRP A 177 -15.80 -14.31 16.12
CA TRP A 177 -16.87 -15.28 15.94
C TRP A 177 -16.69 -16.46 16.90
N HIS A 178 -17.78 -17.02 17.42
CA HIS A 178 -17.80 -18.22 18.25
C HIS A 178 -19.17 -18.94 18.17
N SER A 179 -19.28 -20.14 18.73
CA SER A 179 -20.57 -20.83 18.85
C SER A 179 -21.57 -19.96 19.64
N GLY A 180 -22.82 -19.87 19.17
CA GLY A 180 -23.85 -18.99 19.70
C GLY A 180 -23.96 -17.62 19.01
N CYS A 181 -23.05 -17.30 18.08
CA CYS A 181 -23.20 -16.13 17.22
C CYS A 181 -24.42 -16.26 16.30
N PRO A 182 -25.17 -15.17 16.06
CA PRO A 182 -26.45 -15.22 15.35
C PRO A 182 -26.30 -15.43 13.83
N VAL A 183 -25.07 -15.37 13.31
CA VAL A 183 -24.74 -15.57 11.90
C VAL A 183 -23.54 -16.49 11.78
N GLY A 184 -23.65 -17.51 10.91
CA GLY A 184 -22.56 -18.42 10.59
C GLY A 184 -21.68 -17.93 9.44
N ARG A 185 -20.59 -18.67 9.17
CA ARG A 185 -19.62 -18.36 8.09
C ARG A 185 -20.29 -18.09 6.74
N ALA A 186 -21.26 -18.91 6.36
CA ALA A 186 -21.99 -18.81 5.08
C ALA A 186 -22.73 -17.48 4.91
N SER A 187 -23.11 -16.84 6.01
CA SER A 187 -23.79 -15.54 6.02
C SER A 187 -22.84 -14.35 5.99
N LEU A 188 -21.54 -14.55 6.21
CA LEU A 188 -20.54 -13.50 6.25
C LEU A 188 -19.79 -13.39 4.92
N ARG A 189 -19.33 -12.19 4.62
CA ARG A 189 -18.51 -11.85 3.46
C ARG A 189 -17.33 -10.99 3.90
N LEU A 190 -16.20 -11.18 3.23
CA LEU A 190 -15.02 -10.36 3.39
C LEU A 190 -15.02 -9.31 2.27
N LEU A 191 -15.07 -8.04 2.65
CA LEU A 191 -14.84 -6.92 1.76
C LEU A 191 -13.39 -6.46 1.90
N ARG A 192 -12.66 -6.45 0.77
CA ARG A 192 -11.38 -5.77 0.64
C ARG A 192 -11.54 -4.51 -0.19
N ILE A 193 -11.12 -3.36 0.32
CA ILE A 193 -11.35 -2.08 -0.34
C ILE A 193 -10.20 -1.10 -0.10
N ASN A 194 -9.90 -0.29 -1.10
CA ASN A 194 -8.94 0.80 -1.00
C ASN A 194 -9.59 2.02 -0.31
N TYR A 195 -8.83 2.70 0.53
CA TYR A 195 -9.24 3.91 1.24
C TYR A 195 -8.08 4.91 1.28
N TRP A 196 -8.39 6.18 1.52
CA TRP A 196 -7.39 7.22 1.81
C TRP A 196 -7.02 7.17 3.29
N ASP A 197 -5.75 6.94 3.62
CA ASP A 197 -5.29 7.02 5.00
C ASP A 197 -5.04 8.48 5.44
N TYR A 198 -4.76 8.67 6.73
CA TYR A 198 -4.53 10.00 7.28
C TYR A 198 -3.21 10.62 6.81
N SER A 199 -2.27 9.82 6.32
CA SER A 199 -1.05 10.30 5.64
C SER A 199 -1.28 10.67 4.18
N GLY A 200 -2.51 10.56 3.67
CA GLY A 200 -2.86 10.96 2.31
C GLY A 200 -2.56 9.91 1.24
N TYR A 201 -2.12 8.72 1.63
CA TYR A 201 -1.86 7.63 0.71
C TYR A 201 -3.07 6.71 0.57
N ARG A 202 -3.15 6.00 -0.57
CA ARG A 202 -4.12 4.91 -0.71
C ARG A 202 -3.61 3.65 -0.01
N ARG A 203 -4.44 3.11 0.87
CA ARG A 203 -4.22 1.84 1.57
C ARG A 203 -5.31 0.86 1.23
N ARG A 204 -5.08 -0.42 1.49
CA ARG A 204 -6.09 -1.48 1.32
C ARG A 204 -6.48 -2.09 2.65
N GLY A 205 -7.77 -2.03 2.96
CA GLY A 205 -8.35 -2.53 4.20
C GLY A 205 -9.38 -3.62 4.01
N GLU A 206 -9.81 -4.17 5.15
CA GLU A 206 -10.67 -5.34 5.24
C GLU A 206 -11.77 -5.12 6.28
N ILE A 207 -13.01 -5.45 5.93
CA ILE A 207 -14.10 -5.63 6.88
C ILE A 207 -14.84 -6.95 6.63
N ILE A 208 -15.39 -7.52 7.68
CA ILE A 208 -16.32 -8.65 7.61
C ILE A 208 -17.72 -8.11 7.82
N ALA A 209 -18.68 -8.48 6.96
CA ALA A 209 -20.07 -8.05 7.08
C ALA A 209 -21.03 -9.15 6.63
N HIS A 210 -22.31 -9.01 6.98
CA HIS A 210 -23.35 -9.88 6.47
C HIS A 210 -23.50 -9.74 4.96
N ARG A 211 -23.78 -10.84 4.24
CA ARG A 211 -23.95 -10.84 2.78
C ARG A 211 -24.99 -9.84 2.27
N ASP A 212 -26.03 -9.57 3.07
CA ASP A 212 -27.11 -8.63 2.71
C ASP A 212 -26.76 -7.16 3.04
N SER A 213 -25.72 -6.93 3.84
CA SER A 213 -25.27 -5.60 4.27
C SER A 213 -24.00 -5.12 3.56
N VAL A 214 -23.14 -6.06 3.15
CA VAL A 214 -21.81 -5.77 2.59
C VAL A 214 -21.86 -4.91 1.32
N GLY A 215 -22.92 -5.03 0.51
CA GLY A 215 -23.11 -4.19 -0.68
C GLY A 215 -23.26 -2.71 -0.33
N ARG A 216 -24.10 -2.39 0.66
CA ARG A 216 -24.31 -1.00 1.15
C ARG A 216 -23.02 -0.44 1.75
N MET A 217 -22.33 -1.23 2.57
CA MET A 217 -21.05 -0.84 3.16
C MET A 217 -19.97 -0.59 2.09
N LYS A 218 -19.87 -1.47 1.08
CA LYS A 218 -18.97 -1.27 -0.07
C LYS A 218 -19.27 0.05 -0.78
N ASN A 219 -20.54 0.33 -1.07
CA ASN A 219 -20.94 1.55 -1.78
C ASN A 219 -20.64 2.80 -0.94
N ALA A 220 -20.96 2.77 0.36
CA ALA A 220 -20.69 3.89 1.26
C ALA A 220 -19.18 4.16 1.42
N LEU A 221 -18.36 3.12 1.59
CA LEU A 221 -16.90 3.26 1.65
C LEU A 221 -16.30 3.70 0.30
N THR A 222 -16.90 3.30 -0.83
CA THR A 222 -16.54 3.80 -2.17
C THR A 222 -16.86 5.28 -2.31
N ALA A 223 -18.01 5.73 -1.80
CA ALA A 223 -18.36 7.15 -1.78
C ALA A 223 -17.43 7.97 -0.86
N MET A 224 -17.02 7.40 0.28
CA MET A 224 -16.00 8.01 1.12
C MET A 224 -14.66 8.15 0.40
N TYR A 225 -14.24 7.11 -0.31
CA TYR A 225 -13.03 7.14 -1.13
C TYR A 225 -13.10 8.25 -2.20
N ALA A 226 -14.22 8.36 -2.92
CA ALA A 226 -14.43 9.38 -3.95
C ALA A 226 -14.42 10.80 -3.35
N GLY A 227 -15.06 10.99 -2.19
CA GLY A 227 -15.06 12.25 -1.44
C GLY A 227 -13.76 12.56 -0.70
N ARG A 228 -12.74 11.70 -0.81
CA ARG A 228 -11.45 11.81 -0.10
C ARG A 228 -11.61 11.97 1.42
N TYR A 229 -12.63 11.34 2.00
CA TYR A 229 -12.84 11.25 3.44
C TYR A 229 -11.93 10.17 4.02
N PRO A 230 -10.89 10.53 4.80
CA PRO A 230 -9.88 9.57 5.21
C PRO A 230 -10.40 8.61 6.28
N ILE A 231 -9.89 7.39 6.22
CA ILE A 231 -10.07 6.37 7.25
C ILE A 231 -8.69 6.13 7.85
N ARG A 232 -8.54 6.11 9.17
CA ARG A 232 -7.20 5.93 9.74
C ARG A 232 -6.71 4.51 9.52
N ARG A 233 -7.56 3.53 9.86
CA ARG A 233 -7.30 2.10 9.75
C ARG A 233 -8.59 1.34 9.49
N MET A 234 -8.48 0.20 8.83
CA MET A 234 -9.58 -0.69 8.48
C MET A 234 -9.10 -2.16 8.51
N TYR A 235 -8.79 -2.62 9.72
CA TYR A 235 -8.45 -4.00 10.04
C TYR A 235 -9.70 -4.76 10.48
N ARG A 236 -9.74 -6.07 10.19
CA ARG A 236 -10.70 -6.98 10.81
C ARG A 236 -10.51 -6.98 12.34
N VAL A 237 -11.61 -6.96 13.07
CA VAL A 237 -11.57 -6.79 14.53
C VAL A 237 -10.87 -7.94 15.27
N ASP A 238 -10.80 -9.14 14.67
CA ASP A 238 -10.07 -10.28 15.24
C ASP A 238 -8.58 -10.02 15.42
N ARG A 239 -8.00 -9.08 14.65
CA ARG A 239 -6.61 -8.67 14.77
C ARG A 239 -6.27 -7.93 16.07
N PHE A 240 -7.29 -7.56 16.85
CA PHE A 240 -7.13 -6.90 18.16
C PHE A 240 -7.26 -7.86 19.35
N GLY A 241 -7.42 -9.16 19.08
CA GLY A 241 -7.50 -10.21 20.10
C GLY A 241 -8.89 -10.31 20.75
N TYR A 242 -9.04 -11.30 21.64
CA TYR A 242 -10.29 -11.57 22.36
C TYR A 242 -10.39 -10.71 23.63
N SER A 243 -11.60 -10.28 23.96
CA SER A 243 -11.94 -9.60 25.21
C SER A 243 -12.84 -10.49 26.07
N LYS A 244 -12.36 -10.85 27.27
CA LYS A 244 -13.16 -11.59 28.26
C LYS A 244 -14.39 -10.80 28.69
N THR A 245 -14.26 -9.49 28.83
CA THR A 245 -15.34 -8.57 29.23
C THR A 245 -16.45 -8.50 28.18
N LEU A 246 -16.09 -8.38 26.90
CA LEU A 246 -17.06 -8.27 25.81
C LEU A 246 -17.54 -9.63 25.30
N ARG A 247 -16.84 -10.72 25.67
CA ARG A 247 -17.03 -12.08 25.15
C ARG A 247 -17.00 -12.10 23.62
N GLY A 248 -15.96 -11.51 23.03
CA GLY A 248 -15.78 -11.42 21.58
C GLY A 248 -14.52 -10.64 21.21
N GLY A 249 -14.44 -10.13 19.98
CA GLY A 249 -13.30 -9.33 19.53
C GLY A 249 -13.14 -8.07 20.38
N ASN A 250 -11.90 -7.70 20.68
CA ASN A 250 -11.58 -6.58 21.59
C ASN A 250 -11.85 -5.22 20.93
N ASP A 251 -13.10 -4.80 21.05
CA ASP A 251 -13.64 -3.55 20.52
C ASP A 251 -12.91 -2.32 21.07
N TYR A 252 -12.61 -2.29 22.36
CA TYR A 252 -11.86 -1.20 22.97
C TYR A 252 -10.46 -1.05 22.37
N ALA A 253 -9.75 -2.15 22.14
CA ALA A 253 -8.44 -2.11 21.48
C ALA A 253 -8.54 -1.66 20.01
N SER A 254 -9.63 -2.03 19.32
CA SER A 254 -9.95 -1.55 17.96
C SER A 254 -10.21 -0.04 17.95
N MET A 255 -11.03 0.47 18.87
CA MET A 255 -11.34 1.90 19.02
C MET A 255 -10.11 2.72 19.44
N ASP A 256 -9.28 2.21 20.36
CA ASP A 256 -8.01 2.80 20.77
C ASP A 256 -7.00 2.90 19.61
N ALA A 257 -7.19 2.10 18.56
CA ALA A 257 -6.44 2.16 17.31
C ALA A 257 -7.17 2.94 16.21
N ASP A 258 -8.28 3.61 16.51
CA ASP A 258 -9.12 4.33 15.54
C ASP A 258 -9.48 3.48 14.31
N ASN A 259 -9.82 2.22 14.58
CA ASN A 259 -10.05 1.24 13.54
C ASN A 259 -11.50 1.23 13.08
N THR A 260 -11.70 1.39 11.78
CA THR A 260 -12.99 1.19 11.11
C THR A 260 -13.29 -0.31 11.01
N SER A 261 -14.42 -0.75 11.54
CA SER A 261 -14.76 -2.18 11.61
C SER A 261 -16.26 -2.43 11.53
N ALA A 262 -16.65 -3.67 11.19
CA ALA A 262 -18.05 -4.06 11.02
C ALA A 262 -18.40 -5.27 11.90
N PHE A 263 -18.43 -6.50 11.38
CA PHE A 263 -18.82 -7.67 12.17
C PHE A 263 -17.90 -7.90 13.39
N ASN A 264 -18.54 -7.99 14.56
CA ASN A 264 -17.94 -8.41 15.82
C ASN A 264 -19.04 -9.08 16.67
N CYS A 265 -19.01 -10.40 16.78
CA CYS A 265 -19.94 -11.12 17.65
C CYS A 265 -19.49 -10.98 19.10
N ARG A 266 -20.18 -10.09 19.82
CA ARG A 266 -19.87 -9.73 21.20
C ARG A 266 -21.10 -9.19 21.93
N ASN A 267 -20.97 -9.07 23.23
CA ASN A 267 -21.90 -8.27 24.04
C ASN A 267 -21.81 -6.78 23.68
N VAL A 268 -22.89 -6.04 23.96
CA VAL A 268 -22.91 -4.59 23.94
C VAL A 268 -21.94 -4.05 24.99
N VAL A 269 -21.21 -2.99 24.63
CA VAL A 269 -20.26 -2.33 25.51
C VAL A 269 -20.99 -1.86 26.78
N GLY A 270 -20.48 -2.27 27.95
CA GLY A 270 -21.07 -1.94 29.25
C GLY A 270 -22.39 -2.64 29.58
N ARG A 271 -22.85 -3.61 28.76
CA ARG A 271 -24.10 -4.38 29.00
C ARG A 271 -23.89 -5.88 28.77
N PRO A 272 -23.34 -6.62 29.75
CA PRO A 272 -23.15 -8.07 29.65
C PRO A 272 -24.47 -8.80 29.30
N GLY A 273 -24.40 -9.79 28.42
CA GLY A 273 -25.55 -10.61 28.01
C GLY A 273 -26.44 -10.00 26.91
N VAL A 274 -26.34 -8.69 26.65
CA VAL A 274 -27.06 -8.04 25.55
C VAL A 274 -26.18 -8.08 24.29
N ARG A 275 -26.73 -8.52 23.17
CA ARG A 275 -25.95 -8.72 21.94
C ARG A 275 -25.77 -7.44 21.14
N SER A 276 -24.53 -7.16 20.72
CA SER A 276 -24.23 -5.98 19.89
C SER A 276 -24.87 -6.11 18.50
N PRO A 277 -25.39 -5.01 17.89
CA PRO A 277 -25.78 -4.97 16.48
C PRO A 277 -24.69 -5.46 15.52
N HIS A 278 -23.42 -5.24 15.86
CA HIS A 278 -22.26 -5.75 15.12
C HIS A 278 -22.24 -7.28 15.01
N SER A 279 -22.88 -7.99 15.94
CA SER A 279 -22.95 -9.45 15.94
C SER A 279 -23.77 -10.00 14.77
N TYR A 280 -24.60 -9.18 14.14
CA TYR A 280 -25.39 -9.55 12.95
C TYR A 280 -24.68 -9.17 11.64
N GLY A 281 -23.51 -8.52 11.72
CA GLY A 281 -22.74 -8.10 10.55
C GLY A 281 -23.39 -6.96 9.75
N ARG A 282 -24.31 -6.22 10.36
CA ARG A 282 -25.06 -5.13 9.72
C ARG A 282 -24.62 -3.72 10.12
N SER A 283 -23.67 -3.61 11.04
CA SER A 283 -23.18 -2.32 11.57
C SER A 283 -21.75 -2.06 11.10
N LEU A 284 -21.40 -0.78 10.97
CA LEU A 284 -20.10 -0.27 10.56
C LEU A 284 -19.73 0.91 11.45
N ASP A 285 -18.62 0.80 12.15
CA ASP A 285 -18.03 1.90 12.90
C ASP A 285 -16.92 2.53 12.08
N VAL A 286 -16.91 3.85 11.99
CA VAL A 286 -15.90 4.60 11.23
C VAL A 286 -15.15 5.59 12.11
N ASN A 287 -13.82 5.53 12.07
CA ASN A 287 -12.88 6.34 12.84
C ASN A 287 -13.36 6.62 14.29
N PRO A 288 -13.48 5.58 15.15
CA PRO A 288 -14.01 5.71 16.51
C PRO A 288 -13.27 6.69 17.42
N TRP A 289 -12.00 6.99 17.14
CA TRP A 289 -11.21 7.89 17.97
C TRP A 289 -11.67 9.34 17.84
N GLU A 290 -11.88 9.78 16.61
CA GLU A 290 -12.44 11.11 16.30
C GLU A 290 -13.97 11.17 16.46
N ASN A 291 -14.63 10.00 16.49
CA ASN A 291 -16.08 9.86 16.59
C ASN A 291 -16.43 8.92 17.75
N PRO A 292 -16.21 9.36 19.00
CA PRO A 292 -16.44 8.53 20.18
C PRO A 292 -17.92 8.24 20.43
N TYR A 293 -18.17 7.19 21.21
CA TYR A 293 -19.49 6.79 21.68
C TYR A 293 -19.68 7.18 23.16
N ARG A 294 -20.89 7.59 23.53
CA ARG A 294 -21.27 7.94 24.90
C ARG A 294 -21.72 6.69 25.67
N SER A 295 -20.82 6.14 26.47
CA SER A 295 -21.16 5.08 27.43
C SER A 295 -21.76 5.64 28.73
N ARG A 296 -22.18 4.76 29.64
CA ARG A 296 -22.65 5.14 30.98
C ARG A 296 -21.55 5.87 31.78
N ASP A 297 -20.31 5.42 31.61
CA ASP A 297 -19.16 5.89 32.40
C ASP A 297 -18.39 7.01 31.66
N GLY A 298 -18.97 7.56 30.58
CA GLY A 298 -18.41 8.66 29.79
C GLY A 298 -18.11 8.28 28.34
N TYR A 299 -17.43 9.18 27.64
CA TYR A 299 -17.08 8.96 26.23
C TYR A 299 -15.88 8.03 26.06
N VAL A 300 -16.03 7.05 25.17
CA VAL A 300 -14.97 6.12 24.77
C VAL A 300 -14.70 6.24 23.27
N PRO A 301 -13.43 6.18 22.81
CA PRO A 301 -12.23 5.90 23.60
C PRO A 301 -11.65 7.14 24.32
N ASN A 302 -12.18 8.33 24.03
CA ASN A 302 -11.72 9.57 24.66
C ASN A 302 -12.84 10.62 24.79
N ARG A 303 -12.66 11.57 25.72
CA ARG A 303 -13.58 12.67 26.02
C ARG A 303 -13.30 13.98 25.27
N TRP A 304 -12.25 14.03 24.46
CA TRP A 304 -11.81 15.29 23.84
C TRP A 304 -12.57 15.58 22.54
N TRP A 305 -12.78 14.56 21.73
CA TRP A 305 -13.47 14.70 20.45
C TRP A 305 -14.97 15.02 20.50
N PRO A 306 -15.80 14.58 21.46
CA PRO A 306 -17.27 14.71 21.35
C PRO A 306 -17.77 16.14 21.06
N SER A 307 -17.14 17.17 21.63
CA SER A 307 -17.50 18.57 21.43
C SER A 307 -16.79 19.27 20.26
N ARG A 308 -16.04 18.53 19.44
CA ARG A 308 -15.17 19.08 18.37
C ARG A 308 -15.47 18.41 17.04
N SER A 309 -15.42 19.15 15.95
CA SER A 309 -15.62 18.63 14.59
C SER A 309 -14.37 18.83 13.74
N HIS A 310 -14.31 18.09 12.63
CA HIS A 310 -13.28 18.23 11.60
C HIS A 310 -13.90 17.86 10.26
N PRO A 311 -13.77 18.71 9.22
CA PRO A 311 -14.55 18.62 7.97
C PRO A 311 -14.38 17.30 7.19
N ARG A 312 -13.33 16.53 7.50
CA ARG A 312 -13.02 15.26 6.84
C ARG A 312 -13.14 14.02 7.73
N VAL A 313 -13.06 14.16 9.06
CA VAL A 313 -12.86 13.01 9.95
C VAL A 313 -13.67 13.00 11.23
N ALA A 314 -14.27 14.12 11.65
CA ALA A 314 -15.04 14.20 12.90
C ALA A 314 -16.37 14.92 12.66
N TRP A 315 -17.49 14.17 12.67
CA TRP A 315 -18.81 14.67 12.31
C TRP A 315 -19.73 14.85 13.52
N ARG A 316 -20.51 15.94 13.53
CA ARG A 316 -21.46 16.23 14.63
C ARG A 316 -22.88 16.49 14.13
N SER A 317 -23.12 16.32 12.83
CA SER A 317 -24.40 16.57 12.18
C SER A 317 -24.59 15.68 10.95
N THR A 318 -25.85 15.55 10.53
CA THR A 318 -26.26 14.87 9.30
C THR A 318 -25.80 15.57 8.03
N SER A 319 -25.40 16.84 8.11
CA SER A 319 -24.85 17.61 6.99
C SER A 319 -23.37 17.31 6.72
N HIS A 320 -22.67 16.61 7.60
CA HIS A 320 -21.27 16.28 7.38
C HIS A 320 -21.08 15.36 6.16
N GLY A 321 -20.00 15.56 5.41
CA GLY A 321 -19.69 14.84 4.17
C GLY A 321 -19.72 13.31 4.31
N VAL A 322 -19.07 12.78 5.36
CA VAL A 322 -19.09 11.33 5.68
C VAL A 322 -20.51 10.83 5.95
N VAL A 323 -21.29 11.54 6.78
CA VAL A 323 -22.65 11.12 7.15
C VAL A 323 -23.57 11.14 5.92
N ARG A 324 -23.44 12.14 5.05
CA ARG A 324 -24.15 12.17 3.76
C ARG A 324 -23.71 11.04 2.83
N ALA A 325 -22.41 10.76 2.73
CA ALA A 325 -21.90 9.65 1.92
C ALA A 325 -22.46 8.31 2.39
N MET A 326 -22.51 8.09 3.70
CA MET A 326 -23.15 6.92 4.31
C MET A 326 -24.64 6.86 3.96
N ARG A 327 -25.38 7.93 4.25
CA ARG A 327 -26.84 8.01 4.03
C ARG A 327 -27.24 7.78 2.59
N ASN A 328 -26.57 8.45 1.65
CA ASN A 328 -26.88 8.34 0.23
C ASN A 328 -26.57 6.94 -0.35
N ASN A 329 -25.82 6.12 0.39
CA ASN A 329 -25.52 4.74 0.03
C ASN A 329 -26.26 3.72 0.92
N GLY A 330 -27.36 4.14 1.54
CA GLY A 330 -28.27 3.26 2.24
C GLY A 330 -27.79 2.82 3.62
N MET A 331 -26.85 3.54 4.23
CA MET A 331 -26.45 3.38 5.63
C MET A 331 -27.17 4.41 6.50
N ARG A 332 -27.58 4.06 7.71
CA ARG A 332 -28.23 4.96 8.67
C ARG A 332 -27.24 5.35 9.77
N TRP A 333 -27.13 6.64 10.07
CA TRP A 333 -26.45 7.10 11.28
C TRP A 333 -27.42 6.96 12.46
N THR A 334 -27.49 5.75 13.02
CA THR A 334 -28.62 5.30 13.84
C THR A 334 -28.74 6.05 15.16
N TYR A 335 -27.61 6.32 15.82
CA TYR A 335 -27.58 6.86 17.19
C TYR A 335 -27.12 8.32 17.26
N GLY A 336 -26.77 8.93 16.13
CA GLY A 336 -26.41 10.34 16.06
C GLY A 336 -25.26 10.71 17.00
N SER A 337 -25.48 11.74 17.82
CA SER A 337 -24.50 12.23 18.80
C SER A 337 -24.28 11.30 20.00
N GLY A 338 -25.13 10.29 20.20
CA GLY A 338 -24.96 9.31 21.27
C GLY A 338 -23.91 8.25 20.96
N ASP A 339 -23.73 7.93 19.67
CA ASP A 339 -22.70 7.02 19.18
C ASP A 339 -22.27 7.50 17.78
N LEU A 340 -21.23 8.35 17.79
CA LEU A 340 -20.85 9.12 16.63
C LEU A 340 -20.33 8.21 15.51
N HIS A 341 -19.58 7.14 15.81
CA HIS A 341 -18.98 6.30 14.78
C HIS A 341 -19.95 5.33 14.11
N HIS A 342 -21.08 5.02 14.75
CA HIS A 342 -21.92 3.87 14.40
C HIS A 342 -22.87 4.16 13.24
N PHE A 343 -22.81 3.31 12.21
CA PHE A 343 -23.77 3.27 11.11
C PHE A 343 -24.36 1.87 10.95
N ASP A 344 -25.67 1.77 10.68
CA ASP A 344 -26.32 0.51 10.33
C ASP A 344 -26.67 0.45 8.84
N ALA A 345 -26.49 -0.73 8.24
CA ALA A 345 -27.14 -1.10 7.00
C ALA A 345 -28.55 -1.62 7.33
N PRO A 346 -29.63 -0.86 7.05
CA PRO A 346 -30.99 -1.34 7.26
C PRO A 346 -31.22 -2.56 6.36
N VAL A 347 -31.82 -3.59 6.92
CA VAL A 347 -32.26 -4.78 6.20
C VAL A 347 -33.78 -4.71 6.03
N SER A 348 -34.28 -4.94 4.82
CA SER A 348 -35.70 -5.13 4.56
C SER A 348 -36.09 -6.56 4.96
N GLY A 349 -37.12 -6.71 5.79
CA GLY A 349 -37.59 -8.00 6.30
C GLY A 349 -36.90 -8.43 7.60
N ARG A 350 -37.58 -9.26 8.41
CA ARG A 350 -36.96 -9.91 9.57
C ARG A 350 -35.73 -10.65 9.05
N VAL A 351 -34.55 -10.38 9.62
CA VAL A 351 -33.48 -11.38 9.59
C VAL A 351 -34.06 -12.54 10.37
N ALA A 352 -34.73 -13.46 9.68
CA ALA A 352 -34.95 -14.77 10.24
C ALA A 352 -33.55 -15.24 10.57
N ALA A 353 -33.26 -15.37 11.86
CA ALA A 353 -32.32 -16.38 12.27
C ALA A 353 -32.86 -17.65 11.62
N ARG A 354 -32.36 -17.99 10.42
CA ARG A 354 -32.59 -19.33 9.87
C ARG A 354 -32.11 -20.21 11.00
N GLU A 355 -33.04 -21.03 11.52
CA GLU A 355 -32.76 -21.99 12.56
C GLU A 355 -31.38 -22.56 12.32
N ILE A 356 -30.53 -22.44 13.34
CA ILE A 356 -29.38 -23.31 13.44
C ILE A 356 -30.02 -24.69 13.47
N MET A 357 -30.09 -25.39 12.33
CA MET A 357 -30.48 -26.78 12.33
C MET A 357 -29.50 -27.46 13.29
N PRO A 358 -29.97 -28.01 14.43
CA PRO A 358 -29.10 -28.82 15.25
C PRO A 358 -28.61 -29.95 14.35
N CYS A 359 -27.30 -30.21 14.37
CA CYS A 359 -26.77 -31.41 13.75
C CYS A 359 -27.52 -32.59 14.37
N GLY A 360 -28.31 -33.30 13.56
CA GLY A 360 -28.97 -34.53 13.98
C GLY A 360 -27.90 -35.55 14.39
N ALA A 361 -28.24 -36.40 15.36
CA ALA A 361 -27.31 -37.28 16.06
C ALA A 361 -26.61 -38.36 15.19
N ASP A 362 -26.85 -38.42 13.87
CA ASP A 362 -26.41 -39.55 13.03
C ASP A 362 -25.68 -39.17 11.72
N ALA A 363 -25.03 -38.00 11.65
CA ALA A 363 -24.20 -37.66 10.48
C ALA A 363 -22.72 -37.53 10.84
N VAL A 364 -21.98 -38.60 10.55
CA VAL A 364 -20.52 -38.61 10.47
C VAL A 364 -20.10 -37.64 9.36
N SER A 365 -19.28 -36.64 9.72
CA SER A 365 -18.58 -35.66 8.87
C SER A 365 -19.31 -34.34 8.55
N CYS A 366 -18.84 -33.25 9.18
CA CYS A 366 -19.08 -31.86 8.78
C CYS A 366 -17.73 -31.13 8.60
N HIS A 367 -17.47 -30.58 7.41
CA HIS A 367 -16.32 -29.73 7.06
C HIS A 367 -16.64 -28.23 7.16
#